data_AF-A0A9X1YI23-F1
#
_entry.id   AF-A0A9X1YI23-F1
#
_cell.length_a   1.000
_cell.length_b   1.000
_cell.length_c   1.000
_cell.angle_alpha   90.00
_cell.angle_beta   90.00
_cell.angle_gamma   90.00
#
_symmetry.space_group_name_H-M   'P 1'
#
loop_
_entity.id
_entity.type
_entity.pdbx_description
1 polymer ?
#
loop_
_entity_poly.entity_id
_entity_poly.type
_entity_poly.pdbx_seq_one_letter_code
_entity_poly.pdbx_strand_id
1 'polypeptide(L)'
;MLDSSFQDATAAAVLAPRIHLASAADVPFIVDAIVAGSRDGHFGCDCTRPDVLQGLWHQVQAVVSDGVTPLPGARNGAGGRAFVVQAGRATAGFAMLVEDTPGSWRESIELFAMTVHPSFRGAGLGRHLLTSLVRDAQSAHVYARVAFASTAMSGLLKSCGFALGARSGHGTVTLEYRRDAARG
;
A
#
# COMPACT_ATOMS: atom_id res chain seq x y z
N MET A 1 -19.22 -1.18 -34.57
CA MET A 1 -17.78 -0.95 -34.31
C MET A 1 -17.56 -1.18 -32.83
N LEU A 2 -17.19 -2.39 -32.46
CA LEU A 2 -16.82 -2.73 -31.08
C LEU A 2 -15.30 -2.67 -31.00
N ASP A 3 -14.83 -1.95 -29.99
CA ASP A 3 -13.46 -1.59 -29.72
C ASP A 3 -12.58 -2.84 -29.53
N SER A 4 -11.61 -3.01 -30.43
CA SER A 4 -10.73 -4.19 -30.56
C SER A 4 -9.60 -4.20 -29.50
N SER A 5 -9.70 -3.39 -28.46
CA SER A 5 -8.61 -3.12 -27.50
C SER A 5 -8.60 -4.03 -26.27
N PHE A 6 -9.52 -5.00 -26.16
CA PHE A 6 -9.67 -5.86 -24.97
C PHE A 6 -9.33 -7.35 -25.17
N GLN A 7 -8.88 -7.78 -26.35
CA GLN A 7 -8.60 -9.20 -26.62
C GLN A 7 -7.16 -9.67 -26.31
N ASP A 8 -6.23 -8.78 -25.99
CA ASP A 8 -4.82 -9.14 -25.71
C ASP A 8 -4.52 -9.52 -24.25
N ALA A 9 -5.52 -9.57 -23.37
CA ALA A 9 -5.30 -9.88 -21.95
C ALA A 9 -5.05 -11.37 -21.65
N THR A 10 -5.20 -12.28 -22.63
CA THR A 10 -5.36 -13.71 -22.37
C THR A 10 -4.12 -14.60 -22.54
N ALA A 11 -2.95 -14.02 -22.80
CA ALA A 11 -1.69 -14.78 -22.81
C ALA A 11 -0.47 -13.91 -22.51
N ALA A 12 -0.55 -13.07 -21.48
CA ALA A 12 0.65 -12.40 -20.98
C ALA A 12 1.58 -13.48 -20.40
N ALA A 13 2.58 -13.88 -21.20
CA ALA A 13 3.77 -14.56 -20.70
C ALA A 13 4.18 -13.87 -19.39
N VAL A 14 4.44 -14.67 -18.35
CA VAL A 14 4.72 -14.19 -16.99
C VAL A 14 6.03 -13.40 -17.01
N LEU A 15 5.97 -12.16 -17.46
CA LEU A 15 7.00 -11.17 -17.26
C LEU A 15 7.10 -10.97 -15.75
N ALA A 16 8.32 -11.10 -15.24
CA ALA A 16 8.56 -10.95 -13.80
C ALA A 16 7.98 -9.60 -13.34
N PRO A 17 7.24 -9.58 -12.22
CA PRO A 17 6.65 -8.35 -11.73
C PRO A 17 7.74 -7.32 -11.44
N ARG A 18 7.50 -6.08 -11.86
CA ARG A 18 8.44 -4.97 -11.61
C ARG A 18 7.88 -4.06 -10.54
N ILE A 19 8.68 -3.80 -9.50
CA ILE A 19 8.36 -2.82 -8.47
C ILE A 19 9.21 -1.58 -8.71
N HIS A 20 8.61 -0.41 -8.64
CA HIS A 20 9.31 0.88 -8.77
C HIS A 20 8.68 1.91 -7.84
N LEU A 21 9.44 2.97 -7.53
CA LEU A 21 8.87 4.15 -6.90
C LEU A 21 7.80 4.74 -7.82
N ALA A 22 6.69 5.13 -7.21
CA ALA A 22 5.61 5.81 -7.90
C ALA A 22 6.10 7.17 -8.42
N SER A 23 5.57 7.56 -9.57
CA SER A 23 5.77 8.84 -10.22
C SER A 23 4.45 9.62 -10.28
N ALA A 24 4.49 10.89 -10.69
CA ALA A 24 3.27 11.70 -10.83
C ALA A 24 2.24 11.05 -11.77
N ALA A 25 2.68 10.25 -12.75
CA ALA A 25 1.79 9.53 -13.67
C ALA A 25 1.00 8.40 -12.98
N ASP A 26 1.46 7.91 -11.83
CA ASP A 26 0.84 6.82 -11.08
C ASP A 26 -0.23 7.29 -10.09
N VAL A 27 -0.27 8.60 -9.78
CA VAL A 27 -1.19 9.18 -8.79
C VAL A 27 -2.66 8.88 -9.10
N PRO A 28 -3.16 9.05 -10.34
CA PRO A 28 -4.55 8.69 -10.66
C PRO A 28 -4.87 7.24 -10.32
N PHE A 29 -3.99 6.30 -10.69
CA PHE A 29 -4.17 4.87 -10.38
C PHE A 29 -4.24 4.61 -8.87
N ILE A 30 -3.33 5.21 -8.09
CA ILE A 30 -3.28 5.02 -6.64
C ILE A 30 -4.57 5.56 -5.99
N VAL A 31 -4.98 6.77 -6.36
CA VAL A 31 -6.20 7.40 -5.84
C VAL A 31 -7.43 6.56 -6.19
N ASP A 32 -7.59 6.17 -7.45
CA ASP A 32 -8.73 5.36 -7.91
C ASP A 32 -8.80 4.02 -7.18
N ALA A 33 -7.65 3.38 -6.94
CA ALA A 33 -7.58 2.12 -6.23
C ALA A 33 -7.90 2.26 -4.73
N ILE A 34 -7.56 3.39 -4.10
CA ILE A 34 -7.98 3.71 -2.73
C ILE A 34 -9.49 3.95 -2.67
N VAL A 35 -10.03 4.75 -3.60
CA VAL A 35 -11.47 5.04 -3.70
C VAL A 35 -12.27 3.76 -3.91
N ALA A 36 -11.81 2.88 -4.80
CA ALA A 36 -12.45 1.58 -5.02
C ALA A 36 -12.44 0.74 -3.74
N GLY A 37 -11.28 0.62 -3.08
CA GLY A 37 -11.17 -0.15 -1.84
C GLY A 37 -11.97 0.46 -0.69
N SER A 38 -12.16 1.77 -0.63
CA SER A 38 -12.91 2.42 0.44
C SER A 38 -14.40 2.09 0.35
N ARG A 39 -14.95 1.95 -0.87
CA ARG A 39 -16.34 1.51 -1.10
C ARG A 39 -16.58 0.09 -0.58
N ASP A 40 -15.54 -0.74 -0.61
CA ASP A 40 -15.56 -2.11 -0.07
C ASP A 40 -15.20 -2.17 1.44
N GLY A 41 -15.00 -1.02 2.09
CA GLY A 41 -14.65 -0.93 3.52
C GLY A 41 -13.19 -1.27 3.83
N HIS A 42 -12.32 -1.33 2.82
CA HIS A 42 -10.90 -1.66 3.01
C HIS A 42 -10.05 -0.50 3.52
N PHE A 43 -10.52 0.74 3.35
CA PHE A 43 -9.88 1.95 3.82
C PHE A 43 -10.84 2.76 4.70
N GLY A 44 -10.30 3.46 5.71
CA GLY A 44 -11.09 4.21 6.69
C GLY A 44 -11.63 5.58 6.23
N CYS A 45 -11.44 5.95 4.96
CA CYS A 45 -11.98 7.19 4.41
C CYS A 45 -13.35 6.96 3.77
N ASP A 46 -14.28 7.90 3.92
CA ASP A 46 -15.40 8.02 2.99
C ASP A 46 -14.94 8.82 1.76
N CYS A 47 -14.18 8.14 0.90
CA CYS A 47 -13.65 8.74 -0.31
C CYS A 47 -14.73 8.95 -1.41
N THR A 48 -16.03 8.77 -1.10
CA THR A 48 -17.13 9.18 -1.98
C THR A 48 -17.47 10.67 -1.86
N ARG A 49 -17.06 11.30 -0.76
CA ARG A 49 -17.22 12.74 -0.56
C ARG A 49 -16.16 13.54 -1.35
N PRO A 50 -16.55 14.59 -2.11
CA PRO A 50 -15.61 15.36 -2.92
C PRO A 50 -14.46 16.02 -2.16
N ASP A 51 -14.72 16.54 -0.96
CA ASP A 51 -13.71 17.18 -0.11
C ASP A 51 -12.67 16.17 0.39
N VAL A 52 -13.12 14.96 0.76
CA VAL A 52 -12.24 13.86 1.16
C VAL A 52 -11.40 13.37 -0.02
N LEU A 53 -12.01 13.23 -1.21
CA LEU A 53 -11.31 12.84 -2.42
C LEU A 53 -10.23 13.85 -2.80
N GLN A 54 -10.53 15.14 -2.75
CA GLN A 54 -9.55 16.19 -3.00
C GLN A 54 -8.38 16.13 -2.01
N GLY A 55 -8.68 15.97 -0.72
CA GLY A 55 -7.66 15.79 0.33
C GLY A 55 -6.78 14.56 0.10
N LEU A 56 -7.38 13.43 -0.29
CA LEU A 56 -6.65 12.22 -0.66
C LEU A 56 -5.72 12.47 -1.85
N TRP A 57 -6.20 13.15 -2.89
CA TRP A 57 -5.42 13.46 -4.08
C TRP A 57 -4.17 14.27 -3.71
N HIS A 58 -4.35 15.34 -2.92
CA HIS A 58 -3.23 16.14 -2.42
C HIS A 58 -2.26 15.32 -1.57
N GLN A 59 -2.76 14.44 -0.70
CA GLN A 59 -1.92 13.59 0.14
C GLN A 59 -1.08 12.61 -0.69
N VAL A 60 -1.69 11.92 -1.66
CA VAL A 60 -0.96 10.98 -2.53
C VAL A 60 0.07 11.73 -3.39
N GLN A 61 -0.30 12.88 -3.94
CA GLN A 61 0.61 13.71 -4.71
C GLN A 61 1.82 14.16 -3.88
N ALA A 62 1.61 14.61 -2.64
CA ALA A 62 2.70 15.01 -1.74
C ALA A 62 3.64 13.84 -1.40
N VAL A 63 3.09 12.64 -1.18
CA VAL A 63 3.92 11.44 -0.96
C VAL A 63 4.76 11.09 -2.19
N VAL A 64 4.18 11.22 -3.39
CA VAL A 64 4.86 10.89 -4.66
C VAL A 64 5.90 11.93 -5.06
N SER A 65 5.59 13.23 -4.91
CA SER A 65 6.46 14.32 -5.34
C SER A 65 7.50 14.70 -4.30
N ASP A 66 7.08 14.83 -3.05
CA ASP A 66 7.89 15.46 -2.00
C ASP A 66 8.41 14.43 -1.01
N GLY A 67 7.91 13.20 -1.05
CA GLY A 67 8.28 12.14 -0.11
C GLY A 67 7.81 12.43 1.31
N VAL A 68 6.74 13.23 1.47
CA VAL A 68 6.19 13.63 2.77
C VAL A 68 4.71 13.29 2.82
N THR A 69 4.25 12.80 3.97
CA THR A 69 2.84 12.52 4.22
C THR A 69 2.27 13.60 5.17
N PRO A 70 1.35 14.47 4.70
CA PRO A 70 0.67 15.41 5.57
C PRO A 70 -0.31 14.66 6.49
N LEU A 71 0.13 14.37 7.72
CA LEU A 71 -0.66 13.69 8.76
C LEU A 71 -0.85 14.60 9.98
N PRO A 72 -1.96 14.44 10.73
CA PRO A 72 -2.18 15.22 11.94
C PRO A 72 -1.24 14.81 13.09
N GLY A 73 -1.01 15.75 14.01
CA GLY A 73 -0.33 15.49 15.29
C GLY A 73 1.17 15.19 15.14
N ALA A 74 1.66 14.24 15.94
CA ALA A 74 3.08 13.88 16.01
C ALA A 74 3.65 13.28 14.69
N ARG A 75 2.78 12.95 13.74
CA ARG A 75 3.14 12.40 12.42
C ARG A 75 3.23 13.47 11.34
N ASN A 76 2.98 14.74 11.68
CA ASN A 76 3.07 15.82 10.70
C ASN A 76 4.50 15.93 10.15
N GLY A 77 4.62 15.91 8.82
CA GLY A 77 5.91 15.89 8.14
C GLY A 77 6.60 14.53 8.11
N ALA A 78 5.92 13.43 8.49
CA ALA A 78 6.49 12.09 8.37
C ALA A 78 6.82 11.77 6.91
N GLY A 79 7.98 11.15 6.69
CA GLY A 79 8.39 10.70 5.37
C GLY A 79 7.39 9.68 4.80
N GLY A 80 7.09 9.81 3.51
CA GLY A 80 6.21 8.91 2.77
C GLY A 80 6.90 8.39 1.52
N ARG A 81 6.64 7.13 1.14
CA ARG A 81 7.07 6.56 -0.14
C ARG A 81 5.96 5.71 -0.72
N ALA A 82 5.60 5.98 -1.97
CA ALA A 82 4.66 5.17 -2.73
C ALA A 82 5.42 4.29 -3.74
N PHE A 83 4.97 3.06 -3.90
CA PHE A 83 5.53 2.07 -4.81
C PHE A 83 4.42 1.49 -5.66
N VAL A 84 4.72 1.22 -6.92
CA VAL A 84 3.83 0.58 -7.87
C VAL A 84 4.41 -0.78 -8.27
N VAL A 85 3.54 -1.78 -8.41
CA VAL A 85 3.88 -3.08 -9.00
C VAL A 85 3.22 -3.19 -10.38
N GLN A 86 4.02 -3.56 -11.37
CA GLN A 86 3.58 -3.77 -12.76
C GLN A 86 3.64 -5.25 -13.12
N ALA A 87 2.66 -5.72 -13.89
CA ALA A 87 2.65 -7.01 -14.55
C ALA A 87 2.74 -6.78 -16.06
N GLY A 88 3.93 -6.97 -16.64
CA GLY A 88 4.22 -6.53 -18.00
C GLY A 88 4.17 -5.00 -18.09
N ARG A 89 3.28 -4.47 -18.95
CA ARG A 89 3.07 -3.02 -19.12
C ARG A 89 1.92 -2.47 -18.26
N ALA A 90 1.15 -3.32 -17.61
CA ALA A 90 -0.01 -2.91 -16.84
C ALA A 90 0.37 -2.61 -15.38
N THR A 91 -0.11 -1.49 -14.86
CA THR A 91 -0.06 -1.18 -13.44
C THR A 91 -1.03 -2.09 -12.69
N ALA A 92 -0.50 -2.94 -11.81
CA ALA A 92 -1.24 -4.04 -11.19
C ALA A 92 -1.55 -3.81 -9.70
N GLY A 93 -0.86 -2.88 -9.04
CA GLY A 93 -1.08 -2.59 -7.63
C GLY A 93 -0.14 -1.51 -7.12
N PHE A 94 -0.33 -1.12 -5.86
CA PHE A 94 0.52 -0.15 -5.20
C PHE A 94 0.68 -0.47 -3.71
N ALA A 95 1.67 0.15 -3.08
CA ALA A 95 1.81 0.23 -1.63
C ALA A 95 2.38 1.61 -1.23
N MET A 96 1.98 2.10 -0.06
CA MET A 96 2.49 3.32 0.55
C MET A 96 3.10 2.97 1.91
N LEU A 97 4.35 3.37 2.10
CA LEU A 97 5.04 3.32 3.38
C LEU A 97 5.14 4.73 3.96
N VAL A 98 4.90 4.86 5.26
CA VAL A 98 4.99 6.14 5.97
C VAL A 98 5.75 5.95 7.27
N GLU A 99 6.61 6.88 7.65
CA GLU A 99 7.24 6.84 8.97
C GLU A 99 6.18 6.94 10.09
N ASP A 100 6.46 6.31 11.23
CA ASP A 100 5.62 6.51 12.41
C ASP A 100 5.77 7.95 12.91
N THR A 101 7.00 8.46 12.97
CA THR A 101 7.35 9.85 13.25
C THR A 101 8.44 10.33 12.30
N PRO A 102 8.59 11.63 12.01
CA PRO A 102 9.63 12.12 11.11
C PRO A 102 11.03 11.61 11.49
N GLY A 103 11.73 11.00 10.52
CA GLY A 103 13.07 10.43 10.71
C GLY A 103 13.10 9.00 11.25
N SER A 104 11.95 8.33 11.46
CA SER A 104 11.87 6.98 12.01
C SER A 104 11.94 5.82 10.99
N TRP A 105 12.43 6.03 9.76
CA TRP A 105 12.50 4.97 8.73
C TRP A 105 13.13 3.65 9.23
N ARG A 106 14.19 3.71 10.06
CA ARG A 106 14.91 2.52 10.54
C ARG A 106 14.26 1.90 11.78
N GLU A 107 13.48 2.68 12.50
CA GLU A 107 12.90 2.31 13.79
C GLU A 107 11.51 1.74 13.61
N SER A 108 10.62 2.47 12.93
CA SER A 108 9.20 2.14 12.83
C SER A 108 8.57 2.80 11.60
N ILE A 109 7.96 1.97 10.76
CA ILE A 109 7.20 2.42 9.58
C ILE A 109 5.83 1.74 9.52
N GLU A 110 4.87 2.46 8.95
CA GLU A 110 3.54 1.95 8.64
C GLU A 110 3.45 1.59 7.16
N LEU A 111 2.95 0.39 6.85
CA LEU A 111 2.31 0.10 5.57
C LEU A 111 0.93 0.76 5.57
N PHE A 112 0.91 2.02 5.13
CA PHE A 112 -0.23 2.92 5.27
C PHE A 112 -1.41 2.52 4.36
N ALA A 113 -1.10 2.12 3.13
CA ALA A 113 -2.09 1.64 2.18
C ALA A 113 -1.44 0.65 1.21
N MET A 114 -2.17 -0.38 0.80
CA MET A 114 -1.71 -1.33 -0.19
C MET A 114 -2.89 -2.01 -0.86
N THR A 115 -2.81 -2.21 -2.17
CA THR A 115 -3.81 -2.99 -2.91
C THR A 115 -3.22 -3.61 -4.17
N VAL A 116 -3.87 -4.67 -4.64
CA VAL A 116 -3.64 -5.26 -5.96
C VAL A 116 -4.97 -5.18 -6.70
N HIS A 117 -4.91 -4.67 -7.93
CA HIS A 117 -6.06 -4.54 -8.81
C HIS A 117 -6.73 -5.91 -9.00
N PRO A 118 -8.08 -6.01 -8.96
CA PRO A 118 -8.80 -7.28 -8.97
C PRO A 118 -8.36 -8.28 -10.04
N SER A 119 -8.13 -7.81 -11.28
CA SER A 119 -7.70 -8.66 -12.41
C SER A 119 -6.33 -9.30 -12.25
N PHE A 120 -5.53 -8.87 -11.26
CA PHE A 120 -4.19 -9.40 -11.00
C PHE A 120 -4.09 -10.11 -9.63
N ARG A 121 -5.21 -10.28 -8.92
CA ARG A 121 -5.24 -11.01 -7.65
C ARG A 121 -5.05 -12.51 -7.89
N GLY A 122 -4.62 -13.23 -6.86
CA GLY A 122 -4.32 -14.66 -6.94
C GLY A 122 -2.97 -15.02 -7.59
N ALA A 123 -2.33 -14.10 -8.29
CA ALA A 123 -1.03 -14.31 -8.94
C ALA A 123 0.20 -14.10 -8.03
N GLY A 124 0.00 -13.93 -6.71
CA GLY A 124 1.09 -13.72 -5.75
C GLY A 124 1.73 -12.32 -5.74
N LEU A 125 1.24 -11.36 -6.55
CA LEU A 125 1.79 -10.00 -6.62
C LEU A 125 1.78 -9.26 -5.27
N GLY A 126 0.70 -9.40 -4.50
CA GLY A 126 0.61 -8.77 -3.17
C GLY A 126 1.70 -9.29 -2.23
N ARG A 127 1.95 -10.61 -2.22
CA ARG A 127 3.05 -11.20 -1.45
C ARG A 127 4.39 -10.66 -1.92
N HIS A 128 4.64 -10.68 -3.23
CA HIS A 128 5.90 -10.23 -3.80
C HIS A 128 6.20 -8.75 -3.47
N LEU A 129 5.19 -7.88 -3.61
CA LEU A 129 5.29 -6.47 -3.25
C LEU A 129 5.60 -6.30 -1.76
N LEU A 130 4.80 -6.89 -0.89
CA LEU A 130 4.99 -6.78 0.56
C LEU A 130 6.36 -7.29 1.02
N THR A 131 6.78 -8.48 0.57
CA THR A 131 8.06 -9.06 1.00
C THR A 131 9.25 -8.25 0.51
N SER A 132 9.15 -7.68 -0.71
CA SER A 132 10.22 -6.82 -1.24
C SER A 132 10.32 -5.54 -0.42
N LEU A 133 9.19 -4.89 -0.13
CA LEU A 133 9.18 -3.66 0.66
C LEU A 133 9.66 -3.85 2.10
N VAL A 134 9.20 -4.91 2.79
CA VAL A 134 9.65 -5.20 4.17
C VAL A 134 11.15 -5.52 4.23
N ARG A 135 11.66 -6.25 3.23
CA ARG A 135 13.09 -6.53 3.11
C ARG A 135 13.86 -5.23 2.88
N ASP A 136 13.46 -4.45 1.89
CA ASP A 136 14.22 -3.29 1.38
C ASP A 136 14.13 -2.08 2.32
N ALA A 137 13.04 -1.93 3.09
CA ALA A 137 12.87 -0.84 4.05
C ALA A 137 13.90 -0.89 5.20
N GLN A 138 14.45 -2.07 5.52
CA GLN A 138 15.42 -2.27 6.61
C GLN A 138 14.97 -1.69 7.97
N SER A 139 13.65 -1.57 8.18
CA SER A 139 13.09 -1.10 9.44
C SER A 139 13.08 -2.22 10.49
N ALA A 140 13.33 -1.86 11.75
CA ALA A 140 13.21 -2.75 12.90
C ALA A 140 11.75 -3.16 13.13
N HIS A 141 10.81 -2.27 12.82
CA HIS A 141 9.38 -2.48 13.01
C HIS A 141 8.59 -1.98 11.80
N VAL A 142 7.78 -2.87 11.23
CA VAL A 142 6.81 -2.55 10.17
C VAL A 142 5.43 -2.91 10.68
N TYR A 143 4.48 -1.99 10.67
CA TYR A 143 3.11 -2.28 11.08
C TYR A 143 2.10 -1.87 10.02
N ALA A 144 0.90 -2.45 10.08
CA ALA A 144 -0.23 -2.07 9.24
C ALA A 144 -1.50 -2.05 10.09
N ARG A 145 -2.32 -1.00 9.92
CA ARG A 145 -3.68 -0.94 10.46
C ARG A 145 -4.64 -1.46 9.42
N VAL A 146 -5.27 -2.59 9.69
CA VAL A 146 -6.08 -3.33 8.72
C VAL A 146 -7.54 -3.28 9.16
N ALA A 147 -8.42 -2.78 8.28
CA ALA A 147 -9.87 -2.81 8.51
C ALA A 147 -10.35 -4.26 8.69
N PHE A 148 -11.32 -4.48 9.58
CA PHE A 148 -11.87 -5.83 9.80
C PHE A 148 -12.48 -6.44 8.53
N ALA A 149 -12.99 -5.61 7.62
CA ALA A 149 -13.49 -6.03 6.31
C ALA A 149 -12.37 -6.60 5.40
N SER A 150 -11.11 -6.23 5.64
CA SER A 150 -9.95 -6.62 4.83
C SER A 150 -9.34 -7.95 5.27
N THR A 151 -10.14 -9.03 5.25
CA THR A 151 -9.70 -10.38 5.62
C THR A 151 -8.55 -10.87 4.74
N ALA A 152 -8.59 -10.56 3.43
CA ALA A 152 -7.53 -10.91 2.49
C ALA A 152 -6.19 -10.22 2.82
N MET A 153 -6.21 -8.93 3.19
CA MET A 153 -5.01 -8.21 3.61
C MET A 153 -4.45 -8.77 4.93
N SER A 154 -5.32 -9.06 5.89
CA SER A 154 -4.92 -9.69 7.15
C SER A 154 -4.26 -11.06 6.94
N GLY A 155 -4.85 -11.88 6.06
CA GLY A 155 -4.29 -13.18 5.69
C GLY A 155 -2.94 -13.06 4.98
N LEU A 156 -2.82 -12.09 4.06
CA LEU A 156 -1.58 -11.79 3.37
C LEU A 156 -0.46 -11.42 4.36
N LEU A 157 -0.70 -10.45 5.23
CA LEU A 157 0.28 -9.97 6.22
C LEU A 157 0.71 -11.10 7.15
N LYS A 158 -0.24 -11.87 7.71
CA LYS A 158 0.07 -13.02 8.58
C LYS A 158 0.92 -14.06 7.86
N SER A 159 0.59 -14.37 6.62
CA SER A 159 1.37 -15.30 5.80
C SER A 159 2.76 -14.79 5.40
N CYS A 160 3.06 -13.50 5.67
CA CYS A 160 4.36 -12.88 5.50
C CYS A 160 5.06 -12.60 6.84
N GLY A 161 4.61 -13.24 7.93
CA GLY A 161 5.26 -13.17 9.24
C GLY A 161 4.80 -12.02 10.15
N PHE A 162 3.77 -11.26 9.75
CA PHE A 162 3.18 -10.28 10.67
C PHE A 162 2.34 -10.99 11.74
N ALA A 163 2.45 -10.54 12.98
CA ALA A 163 1.68 -11.01 14.12
C ALA A 163 0.67 -9.95 14.59
N LEU A 164 -0.28 -10.34 15.43
CA LEU A 164 -1.22 -9.39 16.04
C LEU A 164 -0.46 -8.46 17.00
N GLY A 165 -0.58 -7.16 16.76
CA GLY A 165 0.02 -6.12 17.61
C GLY A 165 -0.81 -5.81 18.86
N ALA A 166 -0.23 -5.04 19.78
CA ALA A 166 -0.88 -4.69 21.05
C ALA A 166 -2.02 -3.68 20.88
N ARG A 167 -2.01 -2.90 19.80
CA ARG A 167 -2.98 -1.82 19.54
C ARG A 167 -4.04 -2.32 18.56
N SER A 168 -5.31 -2.28 18.94
CA SER A 168 -6.43 -2.39 18.00
C SER A 168 -7.29 -1.13 18.11
N GLY A 169 -7.68 -0.57 16.97
CA GLY A 169 -8.57 0.60 16.92
C GLY A 169 -10.02 0.18 16.69
N HIS A 170 -10.95 1.13 16.82
CA HIS A 170 -12.31 0.87 16.35
C HIS A 170 -12.32 0.53 14.85
N GLY A 171 -12.82 -0.65 14.51
CA GLY A 171 -12.93 -1.13 13.13
C GLY A 171 -11.64 -1.67 12.49
N THR A 172 -10.51 -1.71 13.22
CA THR A 172 -9.22 -2.16 12.68
C THR A 172 -8.44 -3.05 13.64
N VAL A 173 -7.67 -3.99 13.11
CA VAL A 173 -6.58 -4.69 13.83
C VAL A 173 -5.24 -4.12 13.40
N THR A 174 -4.27 -4.03 14.32
CA THR A 174 -2.88 -3.76 13.94
C THR A 174 -2.14 -5.09 13.79
N LEU A 175 -1.46 -5.25 12.66
CA LEU A 175 -0.54 -6.37 12.43
C LEU A 175 0.88 -5.80 12.36
N GLU A 176 1.81 -6.43 13.08
CA GLU A 176 3.19 -5.96 13.27
C GLU A 176 4.17 -7.04 12.79
N TYR A 177 5.19 -6.62 12.06
CA TYR A 177 6.39 -7.38 11.76
C TYR A 177 7.56 -6.73 12.50
N ARG A 178 8.26 -7.51 13.31
CA ARG A 178 9.48 -7.07 13.99
C ARG A 178 10.64 -7.84 13.38
N ARG A 179 11.64 -7.10 12.92
CA ARG A 179 12.90 -7.71 12.56
C ARG A 179 13.55 -8.13 13.87
N ASP A 180 13.78 -9.43 14.03
CA ASP A 180 14.55 -9.90 15.17
C ASP A 180 15.84 -9.10 15.22
N ALA A 181 16.11 -8.48 16.38
CA ALA A 181 17.43 -7.95 16.64
C ALA A 181 18.35 -9.16 16.58
N ALA A 182 18.95 -9.40 15.41
CA ALA A 182 20.01 -10.36 15.27
C ALA A 182 20.99 -10.02 16.39
N ARG A 183 21.15 -10.96 17.31
CA ARG A 183 22.21 -10.92 18.32
C ARG A 183 23.50 -10.75 17.53
N GLY A 184 23.97 -9.51 17.43
CA GLY A 184 25.32 -9.19 17.00
C GLY A 184 26.31 -9.70 18.03
#